data_AF-A0A813KCY7-F1
#
_entry.id   AF-A0A813KCY7-F1
#
_cell.length_a   1.000
_cell.length_b   1.000
_cell.length_c   1.000
_cell.angle_alpha   90.00
_cell.angle_beta   90.00
_cell.angle_gamma   90.00
#
_symmetry.space_group_name_H-M   'P 1'
#
loop_
_entity.id
_entity.type
_entity.pdbx_description
1 polymer ?
#
loop_
_entity_poly.entity_id
_entity_poly.type
_entity_poly.pdbx_seq_one_letter_code
_entity_poly.pdbx_strand_id
1 'polypeptide(L)'
;VPNSVSIVVGFGSVKRKKDYVLDTIGILLGLRGGGQVSQAERDSVVIVAHFADFDTHWVSETSSRLQADYKDLVETGHFHGLHAAEELYPPLDFCPGFCSYKDDAHRVKWRSKQNVDYAFLMYYAAPLAPYYIQIEDDIQFAPNWITKMSDFVRANYPPGWLSKENSPWRLIDFSQLGFIGKMFQSAELTRLAQFLLLFYDQMPCDLLLGQFVLAMTQGKKIEYWKQHPSLFQHVGIFRSLGGFQPLQERKFGKLLFDNPGGSTFHDLT
;
A
#
# COMPACT_ATOMS: atom_id res chain seq x y z
N VAL A 1 -0.28 19.86 0.88
CA VAL A 1 -1.32 19.15 1.65
C VAL A 1 -1.65 19.95 2.91
N PRO A 2 -2.79 19.71 3.56
CA PRO A 2 -3.16 20.36 4.82
C PRO A 2 -2.17 20.10 5.95
N ASN A 3 -2.05 21.05 6.88
CA ASN A 3 -1.09 20.98 8.00
C ASN A 3 -1.38 19.85 9.01
N SER A 4 -2.62 19.35 9.04
CA SER A 4 -3.03 18.22 9.88
C SER A 4 -2.50 16.87 9.39
N VAL A 5 -2.06 16.80 8.13
CA VAL A 5 -1.62 15.55 7.50
C VAL A 5 -0.32 15.07 8.11
N SER A 6 -0.32 13.83 8.58
CA SER A 6 0.84 13.15 9.17
C SER A 6 1.24 11.89 8.42
N ILE A 7 0.32 11.28 7.66
CA ILE A 7 0.56 10.04 6.91
C ILE A 7 0.10 10.21 5.47
N VAL A 8 0.97 9.83 4.52
CA VAL A 8 0.58 9.60 3.13
C VAL A 8 0.16 8.14 2.97
N VAL A 9 -1.01 7.88 2.38
CA VAL A 9 -1.45 6.54 1.98
C VAL A 9 -1.28 6.39 0.49
N GLY A 10 -0.28 5.62 0.07
CA GLY A 10 0.08 5.45 -1.33
C GLY A 10 -0.35 4.09 -1.89
N PHE A 11 -0.93 4.10 -3.10
CA PHE A 11 -1.15 2.87 -3.86
C PHE A 11 -1.07 3.10 -5.37
N GLY A 12 -0.72 2.04 -6.10
CA GLY A 12 -0.83 2.00 -7.56
C GLY A 12 -2.04 1.16 -7.97
N SER A 13 -2.64 1.52 -9.11
CA SER A 13 -3.73 0.75 -9.71
C SER A 13 -3.52 0.63 -11.22
N VAL A 14 -3.91 -0.52 -11.75
CA VAL A 14 -3.93 -0.81 -13.18
C VAL A 14 -5.31 -1.35 -13.56
N LYS A 15 -5.67 -1.27 -14.83
CA LYS A 15 -6.98 -1.71 -15.31
C LYS A 15 -7.16 -3.21 -15.06
N ARG A 16 -8.30 -3.56 -14.46
CA ARG A 16 -8.69 -4.93 -14.16
C ARG A 16 -10.12 -5.20 -14.64
N LYS A 17 -10.51 -6.48 -14.68
CA LYS A 17 -11.90 -6.89 -15.00
C LYS A 17 -12.91 -6.30 -14.01
N LYS A 18 -12.52 -6.19 -12.74
CA LYS A 18 -13.24 -5.46 -11.71
C LYS A 18 -12.35 -4.33 -11.22
N ASP A 19 -12.90 -3.13 -11.24
CA ASP A 19 -12.29 -1.95 -10.64
C ASP A 19 -12.61 -1.92 -9.14
N TYR A 20 -11.58 -1.71 -8.33
CA TYR A 20 -11.67 -1.68 -6.86
C TYR A 20 -11.31 -0.30 -6.28
N VAL A 21 -10.79 0.63 -7.10
CA VAL A 21 -10.19 1.88 -6.63
C VAL A 21 -11.15 2.72 -5.78
N LEU A 22 -12.35 2.99 -6.30
CA LEU A 22 -13.34 3.80 -5.59
C LEU A 22 -13.81 3.12 -4.30
N ASP A 23 -13.98 1.80 -4.33
CA ASP A 23 -14.40 1.05 -3.14
C ASP A 23 -13.31 1.08 -2.07
N THR A 24 -12.05 0.88 -2.44
CA THR A 24 -10.92 0.94 -1.51
C THR A 24 -10.76 2.32 -0.90
N ILE A 25 -10.89 3.41 -1.67
CA ILE A 25 -10.87 4.78 -1.13
C ILE A 25 -12.04 5.00 -0.16
N GLY A 26 -13.24 4.55 -0.53
CA GLY A 26 -14.41 4.63 0.33
C GLY A 26 -14.23 3.89 1.66
N ILE A 27 -13.66 2.68 1.63
CA ILE A 27 -13.42 1.87 2.84
C ILE A 27 -12.28 2.47 3.67
N LEU A 28 -11.19 2.92 3.04
CA LEU A 28 -10.05 3.58 3.69
C LEU A 28 -10.51 4.74 4.56
N LEU A 29 -11.45 5.55 4.05
CA LEU A 29 -12.00 6.72 4.73
C LEU A 29 -13.20 6.41 5.65
N GLY A 30 -13.63 5.15 5.73
CA GLY A 30 -14.85 4.78 6.47
C GLY A 30 -16.12 5.46 5.91
N LEU A 31 -16.13 5.79 4.62
CA LEU A 31 -17.29 6.29 3.88
C LEU A 31 -18.11 5.14 3.26
N ARG A 32 -17.48 3.97 3.09
CA ARG A 32 -18.10 2.72 2.64
C ARG A 32 -17.70 1.57 3.56
N GLY A 33 -18.56 0.57 3.71
CA GLY A 33 -18.33 -0.57 4.59
C GLY A 33 -18.50 -0.26 6.09
N GLY A 34 -18.20 -1.25 6.94
CA GLY A 34 -18.33 -1.14 8.41
C GLY A 34 -17.12 -0.55 9.13
N GLY A 35 -16.22 0.13 8.42
CA GLY A 35 -14.99 0.69 8.98
C GLY A 35 -15.28 1.89 9.89
N GLN A 36 -14.62 1.93 11.06
CA GLN A 36 -14.64 3.10 11.94
C GLN A 36 -13.39 3.94 11.65
N VAL A 37 -13.60 5.10 11.03
CA VAL A 37 -12.58 6.13 10.78
C VAL A 37 -13.18 7.47 11.15
N SER A 38 -12.61 8.12 12.17
CA SER A 38 -13.06 9.43 12.65
C SER A 38 -12.69 10.57 11.69
N GLN A 39 -13.33 11.73 11.82
CA GLN A 39 -12.96 12.91 11.02
C GLN A 39 -11.50 13.31 11.26
N ALA A 40 -11.04 13.27 12.52
CA ALA A 40 -9.64 13.55 12.85
C ALA A 40 -8.66 12.58 12.17
N GLU A 41 -9.02 11.30 12.04
CA GLU A 41 -8.21 10.35 11.27
C GLU A 41 -8.19 10.69 9.78
N ARG A 42 -9.34 11.07 9.19
CA ARG A 42 -9.40 11.51 7.77
C ARG A 42 -8.54 12.75 7.53
N ASP A 43 -8.62 13.74 8.41
CA ASP A 43 -7.85 14.98 8.31
C ASP A 43 -6.35 14.75 8.52
N SER A 44 -5.96 13.63 9.12
CA SER A 44 -4.56 13.26 9.39
C SER A 44 -3.87 12.53 8.25
N VAL A 45 -4.59 12.19 7.18
CA VAL A 45 -4.07 11.40 6.04
C VAL A 45 -4.27 12.11 4.71
N VAL A 46 -3.33 11.91 3.79
CA VAL A 46 -3.49 12.25 2.37
C VAL A 46 -3.37 10.98 1.53
N ILE A 47 -4.24 10.80 0.55
CA ILE A 47 -4.19 9.67 -0.38
C ILE A 47 -3.42 10.09 -1.64
N VAL A 48 -2.47 9.27 -2.06
CA VAL A 48 -1.80 9.41 -3.36
C VAL A 48 -2.02 8.13 -4.16
N ALA A 49 -2.76 8.24 -5.27
CA ALA A 49 -3.09 7.13 -6.14
C ALA A 49 -2.31 7.25 -7.47
N HIS A 50 -1.53 6.25 -7.82
CA HIS A 50 -0.93 6.13 -9.15
C HIS A 50 -1.82 5.31 -10.07
N PHE A 51 -2.47 5.95 -11.04
CA PHE A 51 -3.15 5.25 -12.14
C PHE A 51 -2.09 4.84 -13.17
N ALA A 52 -1.50 3.68 -12.93
CA ALA A 52 -0.30 3.24 -13.61
C ALA A 52 -0.58 2.48 -14.92
N ASP A 53 -1.83 2.32 -15.35
CA ASP A 53 -2.12 1.66 -16.62
C ASP A 53 -1.76 2.55 -17.82
N PHE A 54 -1.32 1.95 -18.93
CA PHE A 54 -1.05 2.68 -20.17
C PHE A 54 -2.31 2.94 -20.99
N ASP A 55 -3.45 2.33 -20.64
CA ASP A 55 -4.77 2.66 -21.16
C ASP A 55 -5.21 4.06 -20.66
N THR A 56 -4.87 5.09 -21.42
CA THR A 56 -5.21 6.49 -21.11
C THR A 56 -6.71 6.75 -21.05
N HIS A 57 -7.53 5.98 -21.76
CA HIS A 57 -8.99 6.09 -21.66
C HIS A 57 -9.45 5.64 -20.27
N TRP A 58 -8.97 4.47 -19.80
CA TRP A 58 -9.28 4.00 -18.44
C TRP A 58 -8.77 4.99 -17.36
N VAL A 59 -7.57 5.54 -17.53
CA VAL A 59 -7.02 6.55 -16.61
C VAL A 59 -7.93 7.78 -16.56
N SER A 60 -8.33 8.31 -17.72
CA SER A 60 -9.19 9.49 -17.81
C SER A 60 -10.58 9.26 -17.20
N GLU A 61 -11.20 8.11 -17.50
CA GLU A 61 -12.50 7.71 -16.96
C GLU A 61 -12.45 7.56 -15.43
N THR A 62 -11.44 6.86 -14.91
CA THR A 62 -11.26 6.63 -13.48
C THR A 62 -11.00 7.94 -12.74
N SER A 63 -10.14 8.81 -13.29
CA SER A 63 -9.84 10.12 -12.72
C SER A 63 -11.09 11.02 -12.67
N SER A 64 -11.90 11.00 -13.74
CA SER A 64 -13.15 11.78 -13.81
C SER A 64 -14.16 11.32 -12.77
N ARG A 65 -14.32 9.99 -12.60
CA ARG A 65 -15.19 9.41 -11.56
C ARG A 65 -14.73 9.77 -10.15
N LEU A 66 -13.42 9.72 -9.89
CA LEU A 66 -12.87 10.09 -8.59
C LEU A 66 -13.05 11.58 -8.30
N GLN A 67 -12.86 12.44 -9.31
CA GLN A 67 -13.09 13.87 -9.17
C GLN A 67 -14.57 14.18 -8.87
N ALA A 68 -15.50 13.39 -9.41
CA ALA A 68 -16.92 13.51 -9.12
C ALA A 68 -17.28 12.99 -7.72
N ASP A 69 -16.86 11.77 -7.36
CA ASP A 69 -17.23 11.10 -6.10
C ASP A 69 -16.50 11.68 -4.87
N TYR A 70 -15.29 12.23 -5.06
CA TYR A 70 -14.42 12.71 -3.98
C TYR A 70 -13.92 14.14 -4.20
N LYS A 71 -14.74 14.98 -4.83
CA LYS A 71 -14.42 16.38 -5.16
C LYS A 71 -13.77 17.14 -4.00
N ASP A 72 -14.38 17.09 -2.81
CA ASP A 72 -13.89 17.81 -1.64
C ASP A 72 -12.48 17.37 -1.23
N LEU A 73 -12.15 16.08 -1.34
CA LEU A 73 -10.80 15.59 -1.02
C LEU A 73 -9.75 16.09 -2.01
N VAL A 74 -10.12 16.18 -3.30
CA VAL A 74 -9.25 16.73 -4.34
C VAL A 74 -9.02 18.23 -4.09
N GLU A 75 -10.08 19.00 -3.87
CA GLU A 75 -10.01 20.46 -3.69
C GLU A 75 -9.28 20.85 -2.40
N THR A 76 -9.43 20.05 -1.34
CA THR A 76 -8.72 20.28 -0.05
C THR A 76 -7.31 19.71 -0.02
N GLY A 77 -6.87 18.99 -1.06
CA GLY A 77 -5.54 18.39 -1.12
C GLY A 77 -5.36 17.18 -0.19
N HIS A 78 -6.44 16.47 0.14
CA HIS A 78 -6.43 15.16 0.82
C HIS A 78 -6.42 13.99 -0.17
N PHE A 79 -6.59 14.24 -1.46
CA PHE A 79 -6.45 13.24 -2.52
C PHE A 79 -5.64 13.77 -3.70
N HIS A 80 -4.63 13.01 -4.12
CA HIS A 80 -3.77 13.31 -5.24
C HIS A 80 -3.77 12.11 -6.20
N GLY A 81 -4.15 12.33 -7.46
CA GLY A 81 -3.99 11.35 -8.53
C GLY A 81 -2.73 11.64 -9.34
N LEU A 82 -1.91 10.62 -9.61
CA LEU A 82 -0.82 10.70 -10.59
C LEU A 82 -1.03 9.70 -11.72
N HIS A 83 -0.49 10.04 -12.87
CA HIS A 83 -0.33 9.15 -14.01
C HIS A 83 1.00 9.50 -14.69
N ALA A 84 1.86 8.50 -14.89
CA ALA A 84 3.08 8.64 -15.65
C ALA A 84 2.85 8.09 -17.06
N ALA A 85 3.20 8.89 -18.07
CA ALA A 85 3.12 8.48 -19.47
C ALA A 85 4.12 7.35 -19.76
N GLU A 86 3.81 6.48 -20.71
CA GLU A 86 4.62 5.29 -21.05
C GLU A 86 6.05 5.66 -21.45
N GLU A 87 6.26 6.83 -22.06
CA GLU A 87 7.57 7.31 -22.51
C GLU A 87 8.52 7.64 -21.35
N LEU A 88 8.00 7.79 -20.13
CA LEU A 88 8.81 7.99 -18.93
C LEU A 88 9.35 6.66 -18.36
N TYR A 89 8.85 5.52 -18.83
CA TYR A 89 9.29 4.21 -18.36
C TYR A 89 10.57 3.79 -19.07
N PRO A 90 11.52 3.15 -18.36
CA PRO A 90 12.63 2.48 -19.01
C PRO A 90 12.11 1.28 -19.83
N PRO A 91 12.93 0.67 -20.71
CA PRO A 91 12.52 -0.49 -21.49
C PRO A 91 11.94 -1.60 -20.60
N LEU A 92 10.69 -2.00 -20.87
CA LEU A 92 9.99 -3.06 -20.13
C LEU A 92 9.96 -4.40 -20.89
N ASP A 93 10.18 -4.35 -22.20
CA ASP A 93 10.23 -5.52 -23.08
C ASP A 93 11.63 -6.12 -23.11
N PHE A 94 11.99 -6.81 -22.03
CA PHE A 94 13.24 -7.56 -21.95
C PHE A 94 13.02 -8.91 -21.25
N CYS A 95 13.80 -9.91 -21.65
CA CYS A 95 13.86 -11.20 -21.00
C CYS A 95 15.32 -11.46 -20.61
N PRO A 96 15.67 -11.40 -19.32
CA PRO A 96 17.02 -11.74 -18.89
C PRO A 96 17.35 -13.16 -19.36
N GLY A 97 18.51 -13.36 -20.00
CA GLY A 97 18.95 -14.70 -20.44
C GLY A 97 19.02 -15.71 -19.28
N PHE A 98 19.08 -15.23 -18.04
CA PHE A 98 18.89 -16.00 -16.82
C PHE A 98 17.85 -15.32 -15.92
N CYS A 99 16.64 -15.88 -15.85
CA CYS A 99 15.61 -15.47 -14.90
C CYS A 99 15.75 -16.26 -13.59
N SER A 100 16.35 -15.65 -12.57
CA SER A 100 16.53 -16.27 -11.24
C SER A 100 15.24 -16.76 -10.58
N TYR A 101 14.08 -16.21 -10.98
CA TYR A 101 12.78 -16.47 -10.37
C TYR A 101 11.86 -17.40 -11.18
N LYS A 102 12.35 -17.97 -12.30
CA LYS A 102 11.54 -18.79 -13.24
C LYS A 102 10.30 -18.06 -13.78
N ASP A 103 10.34 -16.73 -13.78
CA ASP A 103 9.32 -15.88 -14.38
C ASP A 103 9.39 -15.99 -15.90
N ASP A 104 8.23 -16.04 -16.55
CA ASP A 104 8.14 -15.81 -17.99
C ASP A 104 8.33 -14.32 -18.33
N ALA A 105 8.50 -14.01 -19.62
CA ALA A 105 8.74 -12.63 -20.08
C ALA A 105 7.61 -11.67 -19.67
N HIS A 106 6.36 -12.14 -19.64
CA HIS A 106 5.21 -11.33 -19.24
C HIS A 106 5.27 -10.95 -17.76
N ARG A 107 5.62 -11.90 -16.89
CA ARG A 107 5.77 -11.68 -15.46
C ARG A 107 6.99 -10.81 -15.14
N VAL A 108 8.09 -10.95 -15.90
CA VAL A 108 9.25 -10.04 -15.82
C VAL A 108 8.82 -8.61 -16.15
N LYS A 109 8.18 -8.40 -17.31
CA LYS A 109 7.65 -7.10 -17.73
C LYS A 109 6.78 -6.47 -16.64
N TRP A 110 5.87 -7.26 -16.07
CA TRP A 110 4.94 -6.79 -15.04
C TRP A 110 5.63 -6.39 -13.74
N ARG A 111 6.50 -7.25 -13.16
CA ARG A 111 7.18 -6.91 -11.90
C ARG A 111 8.13 -5.71 -12.08
N SER A 112 8.70 -5.57 -13.26
CA SER A 112 9.60 -4.47 -13.59
C SER A 112 8.88 -3.16 -13.76
N LYS A 113 7.73 -3.19 -14.44
CA LYS A 113 6.83 -2.05 -14.47
C LYS A 113 6.39 -1.65 -13.05
N GLN A 114 5.99 -2.61 -12.21
CA GLN A 114 5.54 -2.33 -10.85
C GLN A 114 6.60 -1.62 -9.99
N ASN A 115 7.88 -1.98 -10.14
CA ASN A 115 8.97 -1.26 -9.47
C ASN A 115 9.03 0.22 -9.88
N VAL A 116 8.87 0.50 -11.17
CA VAL A 116 8.85 1.87 -11.71
C VAL A 116 7.58 2.60 -11.25
N ASP A 117 6.42 1.92 -11.25
CA ASP A 117 5.15 2.46 -10.78
C ASP A 117 5.26 2.96 -9.33
N TYR A 118 5.84 2.15 -8.46
CA TYR A 118 6.06 2.49 -7.05
C TYR A 118 7.13 3.56 -6.88
N ALA A 119 8.17 3.58 -7.71
CA ALA A 119 9.14 4.66 -7.65
C ALA A 119 8.52 6.02 -7.95
N PHE A 120 7.70 6.16 -9.00
CA PHE A 120 6.99 7.40 -9.29
C PHE A 120 6.07 7.83 -8.15
N LEU A 121 5.29 6.88 -7.61
CA LEU A 121 4.41 7.12 -6.47
C LEU A 121 5.19 7.62 -5.25
N MET A 122 6.27 6.95 -4.88
CA MET A 122 7.07 7.27 -3.71
C MET A 122 7.81 8.61 -3.86
N TYR A 123 8.33 8.92 -5.05
CA TYR A 123 8.93 10.21 -5.33
C TYR A 123 7.94 11.36 -5.13
N TYR A 124 6.73 11.22 -5.65
CA TYR A 124 5.68 12.23 -5.51
C TYR A 124 5.22 12.37 -4.05
N ALA A 125 5.11 11.26 -3.33
CA ALA A 125 4.63 11.21 -1.96
C ALA A 125 5.63 11.72 -0.91
N ALA A 126 6.93 11.61 -1.17
CA ALA A 126 8.00 11.91 -0.22
C ALA A 126 7.88 13.26 0.52
N PRO A 127 7.55 14.39 -0.12
CA PRO A 127 7.48 15.68 0.55
C PRO A 127 6.14 15.95 1.27
N LEU A 128 5.15 15.06 1.18
CA LEU A 128 3.78 15.40 1.57
C LEU A 128 3.51 15.25 3.07
N ALA A 129 4.08 14.24 3.74
CA ALA A 129 3.88 14.02 5.18
C ALA A 129 5.11 13.32 5.79
N PRO A 130 5.31 13.31 7.12
CA PRO A 130 6.46 12.65 7.75
C PRO A 130 6.45 11.12 7.62
N TYR A 131 5.28 10.51 7.44
CA TYR A 131 5.12 9.06 7.26
C TYR A 131 4.44 8.72 5.94
N TYR A 132 4.77 7.55 5.41
CA TYR A 132 4.13 6.97 4.23
C TYR A 132 3.74 5.53 4.51
N ILE A 133 2.55 5.10 4.08
CA ILE A 133 2.11 3.71 4.13
C ILE A 133 1.77 3.25 2.70
N GLN A 134 2.44 2.18 2.26
CA GLN A 134 2.12 1.51 1.01
C GLN A 134 0.95 0.55 1.21
N ILE A 135 -0.04 0.63 0.34
CA ILE A 135 -1.14 -0.34 0.23
C ILE A 135 -1.37 -0.76 -1.23
N GLU A 136 -2.35 -1.65 -1.43
CA GLU A 136 -2.90 -2.02 -2.74
C GLU A 136 -4.34 -1.51 -2.86
N ASP A 137 -4.88 -1.51 -4.08
CA ASP A 137 -6.20 -0.95 -4.42
C ASP A 137 -7.36 -1.93 -4.25
N ASP A 138 -7.16 -3.06 -3.55
CA ASP A 138 -8.16 -4.11 -3.32
C ASP A 138 -8.09 -4.72 -1.92
N ILE A 139 -7.90 -3.87 -0.93
CA ILE A 139 -7.78 -4.25 0.48
C ILE A 139 -8.96 -3.79 1.34
N GLN A 140 -9.16 -4.49 2.46
CA GLN A 140 -9.95 -4.05 3.60
C GLN A 140 -9.05 -3.57 4.74
N PHE A 141 -9.62 -2.72 5.58
CA PHE A 141 -8.95 -2.07 6.69
C PHE A 141 -9.58 -2.49 8.02
N ALA A 142 -8.75 -2.68 9.05
CA ALA A 142 -9.24 -2.87 10.41
C ALA A 142 -9.86 -1.57 10.95
N PRO A 143 -10.80 -1.64 11.91
CA PRO A 143 -11.31 -0.43 12.58
C PRO A 143 -10.19 0.36 13.25
N ASN A 144 -10.24 1.70 13.12
CA ASN A 144 -9.27 2.65 13.68
C ASN A 144 -7.80 2.35 13.28
N TRP A 145 -7.58 1.86 12.06
CA TRP A 145 -6.25 1.45 11.59
C TRP A 145 -5.24 2.60 11.62
N ILE A 146 -5.67 3.83 11.29
CA ILE A 146 -4.83 5.05 11.30
C ILE A 146 -4.35 5.33 12.72
N THR A 147 -5.29 5.35 13.68
CA THR A 147 -4.95 5.53 15.10
C THR A 147 -4.00 4.45 15.59
N LYS A 148 -4.28 3.17 15.31
CA LYS A 148 -3.43 2.04 15.75
C LYS A 148 -1.99 2.14 15.22
N MET A 149 -1.81 2.51 13.95
CA MET A 149 -0.47 2.73 13.39
C MET A 149 0.22 3.92 14.07
N SER A 150 -0.49 5.04 14.19
CA SER A 150 0.06 6.28 14.76
C SER A 150 0.49 6.09 16.21
N ASP A 151 -0.31 5.39 17.00
CA ASP A 151 -0.01 5.10 18.41
C ASP A 151 1.16 4.12 18.52
N PHE A 152 1.23 3.09 17.66
CA PHE A 152 2.39 2.18 17.63
C PHE A 152 3.69 2.93 17.34
N VAL A 153 3.70 3.80 16.33
CA VAL A 153 4.88 4.61 16.00
C VAL A 153 5.24 5.54 17.16
N ARG A 154 4.26 6.30 17.69
CA ARG A 154 4.49 7.26 18.78
C ARG A 154 5.02 6.60 20.05
N ALA A 155 4.52 5.42 20.40
CA ALA A 155 4.93 4.70 21.61
C ALA A 155 6.34 4.12 21.52
N ASN A 156 6.80 3.73 20.33
CA ASN A 156 8.08 3.01 20.15
C ASN A 156 9.19 3.87 19.55
N TYR A 157 8.83 4.91 18.79
CA TYR A 157 9.75 5.69 17.98
C TYR A 157 9.47 7.19 18.12
N PRO A 158 10.09 7.89 19.09
CA PRO A 158 9.83 9.31 19.30
C PRO A 158 10.18 10.15 18.06
N PRO A 159 9.53 11.33 17.88
CA PRO A 159 9.69 12.18 16.69
C PRO A 159 11.13 12.55 16.36
N GLY A 160 11.99 12.63 17.38
CA GLY A 160 13.42 12.89 17.19
C GLY A 160 14.19 11.81 16.43
N TRP A 161 13.58 10.67 16.08
CA TRP A 161 14.19 9.66 15.20
C TRP A 161 13.89 9.87 13.72
N LEU A 162 12.95 10.76 13.37
CA LEU A 162 12.62 11.09 11.99
C LEU A 162 13.86 11.62 11.27
N SER A 163 14.19 11.02 10.13
CA SER A 163 15.28 11.44 9.23
C SER A 163 16.68 11.44 9.86
N LYS A 164 16.89 10.76 11.00
CA LYS A 164 18.22 10.62 11.58
C LYS A 164 19.05 9.62 10.77
N GLU A 165 20.31 9.96 10.53
CA GLU A 165 21.26 9.09 9.82
C GLU A 165 21.33 7.69 10.43
N ASN A 166 21.21 7.59 11.76
CA ASN A 166 21.21 6.33 12.52
C ASN A 166 19.84 6.01 13.14
N SER A 167 18.74 6.40 12.47
CA SER A 167 17.39 6.03 12.92
C SER A 167 17.27 4.50 13.05
N PRO A 168 16.74 3.97 14.18
CA PRO A 168 16.68 2.53 14.42
C PRO A 168 15.63 1.83 13.55
N TRP A 169 14.88 2.59 12.76
CA TRP A 169 13.86 2.08 11.86
C TRP A 169 13.76 2.93 10.59
N ARG A 170 13.36 2.27 9.51
CA ARG A 170 13.05 2.82 8.18
C ARG A 170 11.75 2.24 7.67
N LEU A 171 11.49 0.96 7.97
CA LEU A 171 10.28 0.21 7.63
C LEU A 171 9.64 -0.42 8.88
N ILE A 172 8.33 -0.32 8.97
CA ILE A 172 7.47 -1.08 9.88
C ILE A 172 6.45 -1.89 9.06
N ASP A 173 6.35 -3.19 9.33
CA ASP A 173 5.42 -4.11 8.70
C ASP A 173 4.12 -4.22 9.52
N PHE A 174 3.02 -3.65 8.99
CA PHE A 174 1.68 -3.74 9.58
C PHE A 174 0.82 -4.90 9.01
N SER A 175 1.28 -5.56 7.95
CA SER A 175 0.73 -6.80 7.41
C SER A 175 1.84 -7.80 7.07
N GLN A 176 1.51 -9.09 7.12
CA GLN A 176 2.39 -10.17 6.69
C GLN A 176 2.49 -10.25 5.15
N LEU A 177 1.50 -9.71 4.43
CA LEU A 177 1.32 -9.93 2.99
C LEU A 177 2.13 -8.94 2.14
N GLY A 178 3.06 -9.49 1.34
CA GLY A 178 3.70 -8.81 0.22
C GLY A 178 4.13 -7.38 0.53
N PHE A 179 3.75 -6.45 -0.35
CA PHE A 179 4.09 -5.02 -0.30
C PHE A 179 3.00 -4.17 0.37
N ILE A 180 2.05 -4.81 1.05
CA ILE A 180 0.90 -4.16 1.70
C ILE A 180 1.26 -3.83 3.15
N GLY A 181 0.79 -2.67 3.62
CA GLY A 181 0.94 -2.25 5.00
C GLY A 181 2.39 -1.97 5.38
N LYS A 182 3.19 -1.47 4.42
CA LYS A 182 4.60 -1.12 4.61
C LYS A 182 4.70 0.36 4.96
N MET A 183 4.98 0.66 6.23
CA MET A 183 5.11 2.05 6.69
C MET A 183 6.57 2.48 6.67
N PHE A 184 6.83 3.63 6.08
CA PHE A 184 8.14 4.24 5.94
C PHE A 184 8.17 5.62 6.59
N GLN A 185 9.36 6.04 7.02
CA GLN A 185 9.64 7.47 7.16
C GLN A 185 9.72 8.08 5.76
N SER A 186 9.00 9.17 5.52
CA SER A 186 8.93 9.74 4.16
C SER A 186 10.26 10.26 3.63
N ALA A 187 11.17 10.66 4.53
CA ALA A 187 12.54 11.05 4.19
C ALA A 187 13.34 9.94 3.49
N GLU A 188 12.90 8.68 3.60
CA GLU A 188 13.54 7.53 2.98
C GLU A 188 12.96 7.18 1.61
N LEU A 189 11.78 7.72 1.27
CA LEU A 189 11.07 7.34 0.06
C LEU A 189 11.84 7.68 -1.21
N THR A 190 12.50 8.83 -1.26
CA THR A 190 13.33 9.19 -2.41
C THR A 190 14.44 8.17 -2.65
N ARG A 191 15.09 7.71 -1.57
CA ARG A 191 16.16 6.71 -1.66
C ARG A 191 15.60 5.34 -2.03
N LEU A 192 14.46 4.95 -1.47
CA LEU A 192 13.77 3.71 -1.83
C LEU A 192 13.32 3.72 -3.29
N ALA A 193 12.74 4.82 -3.78
CA ALA A 193 12.33 4.98 -5.16
C ALA A 193 13.53 4.85 -6.12
N GLN A 194 14.66 5.48 -5.79
CA GLN A 194 15.91 5.30 -6.55
C GLN A 194 16.41 3.86 -6.54
N PHE A 195 16.33 3.19 -5.39
CA PHE A 195 16.72 1.79 -5.27
C PHE A 195 15.82 0.87 -6.12
N LEU A 196 14.51 1.10 -6.12
CA LEU A 196 13.56 0.38 -6.96
C LEU A 196 13.83 0.61 -8.45
N LEU A 197 14.11 1.86 -8.86
CA LEU A 197 14.47 2.18 -10.24
C LEU A 197 15.80 1.56 -10.66
N LEU A 198 16.80 1.55 -9.78
CA LEU A 198 18.11 1.01 -10.09
C LEU A 198 18.07 -0.50 -10.39
N PHE A 199 17.15 -1.22 -9.75
CA PHE A 199 17.01 -2.67 -9.86
C PHE A 199 15.65 -3.10 -10.42
N TYR A 200 14.97 -2.22 -11.14
CA TYR A 200 13.59 -2.43 -11.59
C TYR A 200 13.45 -3.71 -12.41
N ASP A 201 14.46 -4.04 -13.20
CA ASP A 201 14.53 -5.21 -14.08
C ASP A 201 15.01 -6.49 -13.38
N GLN A 202 15.68 -6.36 -12.23
CA GLN A 202 16.37 -7.48 -11.58
C GLN A 202 15.48 -8.31 -10.65
N MET A 203 14.67 -7.66 -9.80
CA MET A 203 13.90 -8.34 -8.74
C MET A 203 12.52 -7.70 -8.54
N PRO A 204 11.51 -8.44 -8.06
CA PRO A 204 10.23 -7.84 -7.64
C PRO A 204 10.39 -6.93 -6.40
N CYS A 205 9.51 -5.95 -6.27
CA CYS A 205 9.54 -4.91 -5.23
C CYS A 205 9.65 -5.46 -3.80
N ASP A 206 8.93 -6.54 -3.48
CA ASP A 206 8.97 -7.22 -2.17
C ASP A 206 10.37 -7.68 -1.77
N LEU A 207 11.12 -8.21 -2.73
CA LEU A 207 12.48 -8.69 -2.49
C LEU A 207 13.46 -7.52 -2.42
N LEU A 208 13.29 -6.52 -3.30
CA LEU A 208 14.09 -5.29 -3.27
C LEU A 208 13.95 -4.55 -1.94
N LEU A 209 12.74 -4.50 -1.37
CA LEU A 209 12.52 -3.89 -0.06
C LEU A 209 13.30 -4.60 1.06
N GLY A 210 13.37 -5.94 1.02
CA GLY A 210 14.22 -6.69 1.93
C GLY A 210 15.70 -6.29 1.82
N GLN A 211 16.20 -6.11 0.60
CA GLN A 211 17.59 -5.67 0.36
C GLN A 211 17.80 -4.22 0.79
N PHE A 212 16.85 -3.33 0.52
CA PHE A 212 16.91 -1.92 0.92
C PHE A 212 17.01 -1.78 2.43
N VAL A 213 16.12 -2.42 3.19
CA VAL A 213 16.11 -2.33 4.66
C VAL A 213 17.43 -2.84 5.26
N LEU A 214 18.00 -3.90 4.70
CA LEU A 214 19.32 -4.40 5.09
C LEU A 214 20.43 -3.38 4.79
N ALA A 215 20.46 -2.80 3.59
CA ALA A 215 21.42 -1.76 3.21
C ALA A 215 21.30 -0.50 4.08
N MET A 216 20.09 -0.22 4.57
CA MET A 216 19.79 0.88 5.48
C MET A 216 20.11 0.56 6.95
N THR A 217 20.81 -0.56 7.22
CA THR A 217 21.27 -1.00 8.54
C THR A 217 20.16 -1.33 9.54
N GLN A 218 18.91 -1.48 9.09
CA GLN A 218 17.84 -2.01 9.92
C GLN A 218 17.94 -3.55 9.95
N GLY A 219 18.81 -4.06 10.82
CA GLY A 219 19.08 -5.50 10.92
C GLY A 219 17.93 -6.34 11.51
N LYS A 220 16.95 -5.71 12.17
CA LYS A 220 15.76 -6.40 12.72
C LYS A 220 14.50 -5.91 12.02
N LYS A 221 13.68 -6.86 11.55
CA LYS A 221 12.34 -6.56 11.04
C LYS A 221 11.45 -6.09 12.19
N ILE A 222 10.65 -5.06 11.94
CA ILE A 222 9.70 -4.51 12.90
C ILE A 222 8.31 -4.93 12.42
N GLU A 223 7.76 -5.97 13.02
CA GLU A 223 6.56 -6.66 12.54
C GLU A 223 5.41 -6.51 13.55
N TYR A 224 4.56 -5.51 13.35
CA TYR A 224 3.41 -5.22 14.21
C TYR A 224 2.46 -6.41 14.33
N TRP A 225 2.21 -7.09 13.21
CA TRP A 225 1.30 -8.24 13.09
C TRP A 225 1.73 -9.47 13.90
N LYS A 226 2.97 -9.53 14.42
CA LYS A 226 3.39 -10.64 15.30
C LYS A 226 2.72 -10.56 16.66
N GLN A 227 2.53 -9.37 17.20
CA GLN A 227 2.00 -9.13 18.55
C GLN A 227 0.58 -8.53 18.53
N HIS A 228 0.11 -8.09 17.37
CA HIS A 228 -1.19 -7.44 17.19
C HIS A 228 -1.95 -8.06 16.01
N PRO A 229 -3.29 -7.93 15.94
CA PRO A 229 -4.06 -8.26 14.76
C PRO A 229 -3.58 -7.46 13.54
N SER A 230 -3.62 -8.05 12.34
CA SER A 230 -3.25 -7.32 11.13
C SER A 230 -4.23 -6.17 10.88
N LEU A 231 -3.72 -5.06 10.35
CA LEU A 231 -4.53 -3.89 10.01
C LEU A 231 -5.11 -3.94 8.59
N PHE A 232 -4.60 -4.84 7.74
CA PHE A 232 -4.95 -4.91 6.33
C PHE A 232 -5.25 -6.35 5.91
N GLN A 233 -6.18 -6.48 4.96
CA GLN A 233 -6.60 -7.76 4.39
C GLN A 233 -6.82 -7.61 2.89
N HIS A 234 -6.12 -8.40 2.08
CA HIS A 234 -6.34 -8.45 0.64
C HIS A 234 -7.70 -9.11 0.34
N VAL A 235 -8.51 -8.48 -0.51
CA VAL A 235 -9.83 -9.00 -0.93
C VAL A 235 -10.01 -9.06 -2.43
N GLY A 236 -9.01 -8.61 -3.21
CA GLY A 236 -8.96 -8.83 -4.65
C GLY A 236 -9.01 -10.31 -4.98
N ILE A 237 -10.04 -10.73 -5.71
CA ILE A 237 -10.18 -12.12 -6.17
C ILE A 237 -9.50 -12.29 -7.54
N PHE A 238 -9.40 -11.21 -8.33
CA PHE A 238 -8.80 -11.20 -9.66
C PHE A 238 -7.41 -10.56 -9.66
N ARG A 239 -6.41 -11.29 -10.14
CA ARG A 239 -5.04 -10.76 -10.33
C ARG A 239 -4.99 -9.79 -11.50
N SER A 240 -4.11 -8.79 -11.43
CA SER A 240 -3.81 -7.91 -12.56
C SER A 240 -3.23 -8.67 -13.76
N LEU A 241 -2.46 -9.74 -13.50
CA LEU A 241 -1.91 -10.65 -14.52
C LEU A 241 -2.90 -11.68 -15.05
N GLY A 242 -4.18 -11.61 -14.65
CA GLY A 242 -5.18 -12.64 -14.92
C GLY A 242 -5.13 -13.82 -13.93
N GLY A 243 -6.28 -14.47 -13.75
CA GLY A 243 -6.45 -15.58 -12.80
C GLY A 243 -6.94 -15.16 -11.41
N PHE A 244 -7.08 -16.14 -10.51
CA PHE A 244 -7.64 -15.98 -9.16
C PHE A 244 -6.54 -15.85 -8.08
N GLN A 245 -6.77 -15.02 -7.06
CA GLN A 245 -5.88 -14.88 -5.89
C GLN A 245 -6.67 -14.91 -4.56
N PRO A 246 -6.74 -16.06 -3.87
CA PRO A 246 -7.46 -16.16 -2.60
C PRO A 246 -6.57 -15.83 -1.39
N LEU A 247 -5.51 -15.02 -1.54
CA LEU A 247 -4.59 -14.74 -0.42
C LEU A 247 -5.34 -14.02 0.70
N GLN A 248 -5.28 -14.59 1.90
CA GLN A 248 -5.88 -14.02 3.10
C GLN A 248 -4.85 -13.82 4.21
N GLU A 249 -5.03 -12.75 4.98
CA GLU A 249 -4.19 -12.44 6.12
C GLU A 249 -4.65 -13.25 7.33
N ARG A 250 -3.77 -14.09 7.88
CA ARG A 250 -4.14 -15.11 8.87
C ARG A 250 -4.63 -14.52 10.19
N LYS A 251 -4.23 -13.27 10.47
CA LYS A 251 -4.49 -12.54 11.71
C LYS A 251 -5.41 -11.33 11.54
N PHE A 252 -6.05 -11.16 10.38
CA PHE A 252 -7.06 -10.12 10.22
C PHE A 252 -8.38 -10.58 10.85
N GLY A 253 -9.01 -9.73 11.68
CA GLY A 253 -10.29 -10.03 12.34
C GLY A 253 -10.24 -11.03 13.51
N LYS A 254 -9.12 -11.69 13.78
CA LYS A 254 -8.95 -12.54 14.98
C LYS A 254 -8.53 -11.71 16.19
N LEU A 255 -9.49 -11.08 16.87
CA LEU A 255 -9.51 -10.82 18.33
C LEU A 255 -10.73 -9.95 18.72
N LEU A 256 -11.81 -10.62 19.13
CA LEU A 256 -12.69 -10.33 20.30
C LEU A 256 -14.00 -11.14 20.29
N PHE A 257 -14.34 -11.83 19.19
CA PHE A 257 -15.58 -12.63 19.09
C PHE A 257 -15.41 -14.09 18.63
N ASP A 258 -14.18 -14.60 18.53
CA ASP A 258 -13.95 -16.01 18.25
C ASP A 258 -14.17 -16.84 19.52
N ASN A 259 -15.45 -17.07 19.85
CA ASN A 259 -16.05 -18.33 20.33
C ASN A 259 -17.24 -18.07 21.29
N PRO A 260 -18.47 -17.81 20.80
CA PRO A 260 -19.62 -18.22 21.58
C PRO A 260 -19.68 -19.75 21.52
N GLY A 261 -19.62 -20.41 22.68
CA GLY A 261 -19.69 -21.87 22.76
C GLY A 261 -20.94 -22.39 22.05
N GLY A 262 -20.76 -23.07 20.92
CA GLY A 262 -21.85 -23.72 20.21
C GLY A 262 -22.26 -24.99 20.93
N SER A 263 -23.42 -24.99 21.58
CA SER A 263 -24.09 -26.23 21.99
C SER A 263 -24.81 -26.83 20.77
N THR A 264 -24.41 -28.04 20.39
CA THR A 264 -25.10 -28.85 19.39
C THR A 264 -26.32 -29.52 20.01
N PHE A 265 -27.51 -29.21 19.51
CA PHE A 265 -28.71 -30.01 19.77
C PHE A 265 -28.88 -31.02 18.64
N HIS A 266 -28.96 -32.30 18.98
CA HIS A 266 -29.14 -33.42 18.04
C HIS A 266 -30.59 -33.90 17.97
N ASP A 267 -31.57 -33.02 18.18
CA ASP A 267 -32.97 -33.33 17.92
C ASP A 267 -33.59 -32.24 17.05
N LEU A 268 -34.03 -32.66 15.87
CA LEU A 268 -34.96 -31.93 15.02
C LEU A 268 -36.29 -32.69 15.05
N THR A 269 -37.00 -32.57 16.17
CA THR A 269 -38.42 -32.94 16.32
C THR A 269 -39.11 -31.92 17.18
#